data_AF-A0A2T7TJV1-F1
#
_entry.id   AF-A0A2T7TJV1-F1
#
_cell.length_a   1.000
_cell.length_b   1.000
_cell.length_c   1.000
_cell.angle_alpha   90.00
_cell.angle_beta   90.00
_cell.angle_gamma   90.00
#
_symmetry.space_group_name_H-M   'P 1'
#
loop_
_entity.id
_entity.type
_entity.pdbx_description
1 polymer ?
#
loop_
_entity_poly.entity_id
_entity_poly.type
_entity_poly.pdbx_seq_one_letter_code
_entity_poly.pdbx_strand_id
1 'polypeptide(L)'
;MEGTLTQELSDQSELTSRVLSELTALRSKPGRLTVQKFLTFETLRLVCGGNDLLDAFMMFEREMRRFESGARNEAAAALSICAKADSVLDRLQLTAEVLSGAEVKDQRSARRWSDAGLKTIAAELVYLADIQGRLGSELLGIEVTGTAESGLMIVIDQMTTASLPSRAPLIRLWAYGVDDEPEERELVVDLEDHPVTTASRGVYTMKRHRVTLPLPNLPNIDDELKLLSISVEGRDAPMRTVTLENHAKLPQGFDVRFAVYRTIAAIDLVAVRQ
;
A
#
# COMPACT_ATOMS: atom_id res chain seq x y z
N MET A 1 -6.87 -21.63 -0.14
CA MET A 1 -6.63 -20.48 0.75
C MET A 1 -5.29 -20.51 1.50
N GLU A 2 -4.62 -21.66 1.71
CA GLU A 2 -3.31 -21.71 2.44
C GLU A 2 -2.08 -21.20 1.65
N GLY A 3 -2.14 -21.18 0.32
CA GLY A 3 -1.01 -20.75 -0.52
C GLY A 3 -0.72 -19.25 -0.48
N THR A 4 -1.75 -18.42 -0.33
CA THR A 4 -1.67 -16.96 -0.49
C THR A 4 -1.01 -16.28 0.72
N LEU A 5 -1.41 -16.64 1.94
CA LEU A 5 -0.81 -16.11 3.17
C LEU A 5 0.67 -16.51 3.31
N THR A 6 0.99 -17.75 2.94
CA THR A 6 2.37 -18.27 3.01
C THR A 6 3.29 -17.54 2.03
N GLN A 7 2.77 -17.19 0.85
CA GLN A 7 3.49 -16.46 -0.18
C GLN A 7 3.65 -14.98 0.18
N GLU A 8 2.60 -14.32 0.68
CA GLU A 8 2.66 -12.93 1.18
C GLU A 8 3.67 -12.78 2.34
N LEU A 9 3.67 -13.72 3.29
CA LEU A 9 4.66 -13.75 4.38
C LEU A 9 6.08 -13.99 3.87
N SER A 10 6.24 -14.81 2.82
CA SER A 10 7.53 -15.07 2.17
C SER A 10 8.06 -13.82 1.48
N ASP A 11 7.22 -13.14 0.70
CA ASP A 11 7.58 -11.92 -0.04
C ASP A 11 7.92 -10.76 0.91
N GLN A 12 7.17 -10.63 2.00
CA GLN A 12 7.45 -9.64 3.05
C GLN A 12 8.78 -9.93 3.77
N SER A 13 9.07 -11.20 4.05
CA SER A 13 10.34 -11.62 4.65
C SER A 13 11.52 -11.35 3.70
N GLU A 14 11.36 -11.63 2.41
CA GLU A 14 12.38 -11.34 1.40
C GLU A 14 12.64 -9.83 1.28
N LEU A 15 11.58 -9.02 1.19
CA LEU A 15 11.69 -7.56 1.14
C LEU A 15 12.38 -7.01 2.39
N THR A 16 12.02 -7.51 3.58
CA THR A 16 12.67 -7.13 4.85
C THR A 16 14.16 -7.45 4.84
N SER A 17 14.54 -8.61 4.30
CA SER A 17 15.95 -8.99 4.14
C SER A 17 16.71 -8.06 3.19
N ARG A 18 16.10 -7.67 2.07
CA ARG A 18 16.68 -6.69 1.12
C ARG A 18 16.85 -5.31 1.76
N VAL A 19 15.85 -4.82 2.49
CA VAL A 19 15.93 -3.56 3.25
C VAL A 19 17.06 -3.62 4.29
N LEU A 20 17.15 -4.70 5.06
CA LEU A 20 18.22 -4.88 6.04
C LEU A 20 19.61 -4.85 5.39
N SER A 21 19.76 -5.51 4.24
CA SER A 21 21.00 -5.50 3.47
C SER A 21 21.38 -4.08 3.04
N GLU A 22 20.43 -3.32 2.49
CA GLU A 22 20.67 -1.93 2.07
C GLU A 22 20.96 -0.99 3.25
N LEU A 23 20.27 -1.12 4.38
CA LEU A 23 20.58 -0.35 5.58
C LEU A 23 22.00 -0.64 6.10
N THR A 24 22.39 -1.90 6.09
CA THR A 24 23.74 -2.34 6.50
C THR A 24 24.80 -1.75 5.57
N ALA A 25 24.55 -1.77 4.27
CA ALA A 25 25.42 -1.16 3.26
C ALA A 25 25.47 0.38 3.39
N LEU A 26 24.33 1.04 3.63
CA LEU A 26 24.23 2.48 3.84
C LEU A 26 25.05 2.93 5.05
N ARG A 27 24.90 2.25 6.19
CA ARG A 27 25.70 2.51 7.41
C ARG A 27 27.19 2.31 7.17
N SER A 28 27.56 1.31 6.36
CA SER A 28 28.95 0.94 6.08
C SER A 28 29.63 1.82 5.02
N LYS A 29 28.87 2.60 4.23
CA LYS A 29 29.45 3.57 3.28
C LYS A 29 30.03 4.79 4.03
N PRO A 30 31.20 5.30 3.65
CA PRO A 30 31.75 6.54 4.19
C PRO A 30 30.89 7.75 3.80
N GLY A 31 31.18 8.90 4.42
CA GLY A 31 30.46 10.15 4.25
C GLY A 31 29.14 10.19 5.01
N ARG A 32 28.64 11.41 5.21
CA ARG A 32 27.35 11.70 5.86
C ARG A 32 26.17 11.18 5.02
N LEU A 33 25.03 11.00 5.66
CA LEU A 33 23.77 10.72 4.95
C LEU A 33 23.40 11.94 4.09
N THR A 34 23.24 11.72 2.79
CA THR A 34 22.82 12.73 1.80
C THR A 34 21.88 12.08 0.78
N VAL A 35 21.11 12.89 0.04
CA VAL A 35 20.25 12.42 -1.05
C VAL A 35 21.05 11.61 -2.08
N GLN A 36 22.25 12.08 -2.45
CA GLN A 36 23.11 11.39 -3.43
C GLN A 36 23.60 10.03 -2.91
N LYS A 37 23.93 9.93 -1.62
CA LYS A 37 24.29 8.64 -1.01
C LYS A 37 23.09 7.69 -1.01
N PHE A 38 21.92 8.22 -0.65
CA PHE A 38 20.67 7.47 -0.54
C PHE A 38 20.15 6.97 -1.90
N LEU A 39 20.39 7.72 -2.99
CA LEU A 39 19.99 7.37 -4.36
C LEU A 39 20.35 5.93 -4.77
N THR A 40 21.50 5.43 -4.31
CA THR A 40 22.03 4.11 -4.67
C THR A 40 21.33 2.91 -4.00
N PHE A 41 20.32 3.16 -3.16
CA PHE A 41 19.62 2.14 -2.38
C PHE A 41 18.17 2.03 -2.85
N GLU A 42 17.93 1.21 -3.86
CA GLU A 42 16.65 1.16 -4.57
C GLU A 42 15.52 0.63 -3.69
N THR A 43 15.78 -0.38 -2.88
CA THR A 43 14.77 -0.97 -1.99
C THR A 43 14.37 0.04 -0.90
N LEU A 44 15.32 0.77 -0.35
CA LEU A 44 15.04 1.86 0.60
C LEU A 44 14.24 2.99 -0.05
N ARG A 45 14.54 3.35 -1.31
CA ARG A 45 13.74 4.34 -2.07
C ARG A 45 12.31 3.87 -2.28
N LEU A 46 12.13 2.61 -2.65
CA LEU A 46 10.81 2.01 -2.84
C LEU A 46 10.01 2.04 -1.53
N VAL A 47 10.59 1.50 -0.44
CA VAL A 47 9.91 1.34 0.85
C VAL A 47 9.63 2.70 1.52
N CYS A 48 10.52 3.68 1.39
CA CYS A 48 10.35 4.97 2.04
C CYS A 48 9.53 5.98 1.22
N GLY A 49 9.49 5.87 -0.12
CA GLY A 49 8.87 6.89 -0.97
C GLY A 49 8.21 6.40 -2.25
N GLY A 50 8.01 5.08 -2.44
CA GLY A 50 7.37 4.56 -3.65
C GLY A 50 8.18 4.88 -4.92
N ASN A 51 9.52 4.89 -4.81
CA ASN A 51 10.50 5.30 -5.82
C ASN A 51 10.65 6.80 -6.11
N ASP A 52 9.87 7.68 -5.49
CA ASP A 52 10.22 9.11 -5.46
C ASP A 52 11.43 9.32 -4.54
N LEU A 53 12.54 9.83 -5.10
CA LEU A 53 13.79 9.98 -4.38
C LEU A 53 13.70 10.96 -3.21
N LEU A 54 13.04 12.10 -3.41
CA LEU A 54 13.03 13.17 -2.43
C LEU A 54 12.09 12.81 -1.28
N ASP A 55 10.90 12.31 -1.61
CA ASP A 55 9.95 11.82 -0.62
C ASP A 55 10.54 10.64 0.17
N ALA A 56 11.21 9.71 -0.50
CA ALA A 56 11.87 8.60 0.17
C ALA A 56 12.95 9.07 1.13
N PHE A 57 13.80 10.03 0.72
CA PHE A 57 14.85 10.56 1.57
C PHE A 57 14.27 11.29 2.79
N MET A 58 13.27 12.16 2.60
CA MET A 58 12.65 12.93 3.68
C MET A 58 11.92 12.02 4.67
N MET A 59 11.22 11.00 4.17
CA MET A 59 10.59 9.98 5.01
C MET A 59 11.63 9.19 5.80
N PHE A 60 12.67 8.68 5.12
CA PHE A 60 13.74 7.93 5.75
C PHE A 60 14.41 8.73 6.88
N GLU A 61 14.77 9.98 6.61
CA GLU A 61 15.38 10.86 7.61
C GLU A 61 14.45 11.11 8.80
N ARG A 62 13.15 11.31 8.55
CA ARG A 62 12.15 11.46 9.61
C ARG A 62 12.06 10.21 10.50
N GLU A 63 12.01 9.02 9.91
CA GLU A 63 11.96 7.78 10.68
C GLU A 63 13.27 7.53 11.44
N MET A 64 14.44 7.83 10.86
CA MET A 64 15.71 7.73 11.60
C MET A 64 15.68 8.62 12.84
N ARG A 65 15.24 9.88 12.73
CA ARG A 65 15.10 10.78 13.89
C ARG A 65 14.12 10.24 14.93
N ARG A 66 13.06 9.55 14.52
CA ARG A 66 12.13 8.87 15.44
C ARG A 66 12.81 7.72 16.17
N PHE A 67 13.65 6.95 15.49
CA PHE A 67 14.39 5.84 16.09
C PHE A 67 15.51 6.30 17.03
N GLU A 68 16.09 7.49 16.82
CA GLU A 68 17.08 8.08 17.74
C GLU A 68 16.53 8.23 19.17
N SER A 69 15.22 8.47 19.33
CA SER A 69 14.55 8.54 20.64
C SER A 69 13.95 7.20 21.09
N GLY A 70 14.16 6.12 20.33
CA GLY A 70 13.63 4.80 20.60
C GLY A 70 14.46 3.97 21.59
N ALA A 71 14.27 2.65 21.53
CA ALA A 71 15.08 1.72 22.31
C ALA A 71 16.55 1.73 21.83
N ARG A 72 17.46 1.29 22.70
CA ARG A 72 18.91 1.47 22.52
C ARG A 72 19.44 0.93 21.18
N ASN A 73 18.92 -0.19 20.71
CA ASN A 73 19.45 -0.83 19.51
C ASN A 73 19.05 -0.03 18.25
N GLU A 74 17.79 0.37 18.17
CA GLU A 74 17.20 1.21 17.14
C GLU A 74 17.86 2.59 17.14
N ALA A 75 18.04 3.19 18.32
CA ALA A 75 18.77 4.45 18.48
C ALA A 75 20.22 4.32 18.00
N ALA A 76 20.92 3.23 18.35
CA ALA A 76 22.27 2.98 17.87
C ALA A 76 22.33 2.85 16.34
N ALA A 77 21.34 2.18 15.75
CA ALA A 77 21.23 2.03 14.30
C ALA A 77 21.04 3.40 13.62
N ALA A 78 20.06 4.18 14.06
CA ALA A 78 19.76 5.50 13.51
C ALA A 78 20.93 6.48 13.66
N LEU A 79 21.50 6.59 14.87
CA LEU A 79 22.65 7.46 15.13
C LEU A 79 23.85 7.06 14.26
N SER A 80 24.13 5.76 14.10
CA SER A 80 25.26 5.30 13.28
C SER A 80 25.13 5.61 11.79
N ILE A 81 23.90 5.81 11.30
CA ILE A 81 23.60 6.23 9.92
C ILE A 81 23.65 7.76 9.81
N CYS A 82 23.02 8.47 10.75
CA CYS A 82 22.79 9.93 10.69
C CYS A 82 23.92 10.77 11.29
N ALA A 83 24.85 10.18 12.05
CA ALA A 83 25.92 10.89 12.72
C ALA A 83 26.73 11.75 11.73
N LYS A 84 27.09 12.95 12.20
CA LYS A 84 27.76 13.99 11.42
C LYS A 84 29.27 13.74 11.28
N ALA A 85 29.66 12.53 10.89
CA ALA A 85 31.06 12.15 10.66
C ALA A 85 31.23 11.37 9.34
N ASP A 86 32.37 11.56 8.70
CA ASP A 86 32.65 10.98 7.39
C ASP A 86 33.13 9.52 7.48
N SER A 87 33.92 9.17 8.50
CA SER A 87 34.34 7.79 8.68
C SER A 87 33.28 6.96 9.41
N VAL A 88 33.19 5.68 9.07
CA VAL A 88 32.27 4.74 9.73
C VAL A 88 32.65 4.56 11.20
N LEU A 89 33.95 4.52 11.50
CA LEU A 89 34.45 4.34 12.87
C LEU A 89 34.09 5.55 13.74
N ASP A 90 34.24 6.77 13.23
CA ASP A 90 33.88 7.99 13.97
C ASP A 90 32.37 8.05 14.23
N ARG A 91 31.53 7.66 13.26
CA ARG A 91 30.08 7.57 13.49
C ARG A 91 29.73 6.57 14.59
N LEU A 92 30.38 5.40 14.60
CA LEU A 92 30.19 4.40 15.66
C LEU A 92 30.72 4.88 17.01
N GLN A 93 31.81 5.64 17.02
CA GLN A 93 32.37 6.26 18.22
C GLN A 93 31.38 7.28 18.82
N LEU A 94 30.89 8.22 18.00
CA LEU A 94 29.88 9.19 18.40
C LEU A 94 28.59 8.51 18.90
N THR A 95 28.18 7.44 18.22
CA THR A 95 27.03 6.64 18.66
C THR A 95 27.27 5.99 20.02
N ALA A 96 28.48 5.44 20.25
CA ALA A 96 28.85 4.87 21.52
C ALA A 96 28.85 5.93 22.62
N GLU A 97 29.38 7.13 22.36
CA GLU A 97 29.41 8.24 23.31
C GLU A 97 28.00 8.71 23.71
N VAL A 98 27.09 8.85 22.74
CA VAL A 98 25.70 9.26 23.00
C VAL A 98 24.95 8.21 23.82
N LEU A 99 25.20 6.93 23.60
CA LEU A 99 24.45 5.83 24.24
C LEU A 99 25.16 5.21 25.45
N SER A 100 26.39 5.63 25.74
CA SER A 100 27.12 5.23 26.93
C SER A 100 26.58 6.03 28.11
N GLY A 101 26.03 5.30 29.09
CA GLY A 101 25.72 5.85 30.41
C GLY A 101 27.00 5.97 31.25
N ALA A 102 26.97 5.41 32.45
CA ALA A 102 28.12 5.45 33.37
C ALA A 102 29.34 4.60 32.93
N GLU A 103 29.14 3.63 32.04
CA GLU A 103 30.22 2.82 31.47
C GLU A 103 30.59 3.32 30.08
N VAL A 104 31.86 3.69 29.88
CA VAL A 104 32.41 4.04 28.57
C VAL A 104 32.39 2.80 27.70
N LYS A 105 31.60 2.83 26.63
CA LYS A 105 31.55 1.74 25.66
C LYS A 105 32.23 2.16 24.37
N ASP A 106 32.70 1.14 23.66
CA ASP A 106 33.50 1.29 22.46
C ASP A 106 32.67 1.13 21.17
N GLN A 107 33.34 1.36 20.04
CA GLN A 107 32.76 1.23 18.70
C GLN A 107 32.21 -0.16 18.41
N ARG A 108 32.78 -1.21 19.01
CA ARG A 108 32.30 -2.61 18.86
C ARG A 108 30.93 -2.78 19.49
N SER A 109 30.73 -2.19 20.66
CA SER A 109 29.45 -2.20 21.36
C SER A 109 28.37 -1.46 20.57
N ALA A 110 28.67 -0.25 20.08
CA ALA A 110 27.77 0.51 19.22
C ALA A 110 27.40 -0.25 17.93
N ARG A 111 28.38 -0.91 17.30
CA ARG A 111 28.14 -1.74 16.11
C ARG A 111 27.18 -2.89 16.41
N ARG A 112 27.37 -3.62 17.51
CA ARG A 112 26.50 -4.74 17.89
C ARG A 112 25.06 -4.29 18.12
N TRP A 113 24.85 -3.17 18.78
CA TRP A 113 23.50 -2.63 19.00
C TRP A 113 22.88 -2.14 17.69
N SER A 114 23.67 -1.45 16.87
CA SER A 114 23.24 -1.01 15.54
C SER A 114 22.84 -2.20 14.65
N ASP A 115 23.63 -3.28 14.61
CA ASP A 115 23.29 -4.49 13.87
C ASP A 115 21.97 -5.12 14.34
N ALA A 116 21.67 -5.06 15.64
CA ALA A 116 20.40 -5.52 16.19
C ALA A 116 19.24 -4.57 15.81
N GLY A 117 19.44 -3.26 15.95
CA GLY A 117 18.42 -2.25 15.65
C GLY A 117 18.07 -2.16 14.17
N LEU A 118 19.04 -2.38 13.29
CA LEU A 118 18.83 -2.43 11.84
C LEU A 118 17.79 -3.48 11.44
N LYS A 119 17.72 -4.61 12.16
CA LYS A 119 16.71 -5.65 11.92
C LYS A 119 15.31 -5.15 12.25
N THR A 120 15.14 -4.50 13.41
CA THR A 120 13.87 -3.90 13.83
C THR A 120 13.44 -2.82 12.84
N ILE A 121 14.36 -1.90 12.51
CA ILE A 121 14.12 -0.80 11.57
C ILE A 121 13.71 -1.34 10.19
N ALA A 122 14.37 -2.37 9.67
CA ALA A 122 14.01 -2.96 8.39
C ALA A 122 12.57 -3.46 8.37
N ALA A 123 12.17 -4.23 9.38
CA ALA A 123 10.81 -4.75 9.50
C ALA A 123 9.78 -3.62 9.62
N GLU A 124 10.06 -2.60 10.43
CA GLU A 124 9.16 -1.46 10.59
C GLU A 124 9.03 -0.61 9.33
N LEU A 125 10.11 -0.38 8.59
CA LEU A 125 10.05 0.36 7.33
C LEU A 125 9.19 -0.38 6.29
N VAL A 126 9.33 -1.71 6.19
CA VAL A 126 8.48 -2.54 5.32
C VAL A 126 7.02 -2.48 5.76
N TYR A 127 6.75 -2.62 7.05
CA TYR A 127 5.40 -2.50 7.61
C TYR A 127 4.76 -1.13 7.34
N LEU A 128 5.52 -0.05 7.51
CA LEU A 128 5.04 1.30 7.20
C LEU A 128 4.78 1.49 5.70
N ALA A 129 5.62 0.91 4.84
CA ALA A 129 5.43 0.97 3.39
C ALA A 129 4.17 0.22 2.95
N ASP A 130 3.89 -0.91 3.58
CA ASP A 130 2.67 -1.70 3.36
C ASP A 130 1.41 -0.92 3.78
N ILE A 131 1.33 -0.47 5.04
CA ILE A 131 0.17 0.29 5.54
C ILE A 131 -0.07 1.57 4.74
N GLN A 132 1.00 2.25 4.34
CA GLN A 132 0.88 3.49 3.60
C GLN A 132 0.67 3.25 2.10
N GLY A 133 0.72 2.01 1.61
CA GLY A 133 0.59 1.68 0.18
C GLY A 133 1.69 2.23 -0.70
N ARG A 134 2.94 2.25 -0.21
CA ARG A 134 4.10 2.59 -1.04
C ARG A 134 4.59 1.42 -1.87
N LEU A 135 4.37 0.21 -1.38
CA LEU A 135 4.71 -1.02 -2.09
C LEU A 135 3.72 -1.30 -3.23
N GLY A 136 2.51 -0.80 -3.06
CA GLY A 136 1.46 -0.90 -4.04
C GLY A 136 1.55 0.23 -5.07
N SER A 137 1.85 -0.14 -6.31
CA SER A 137 1.82 0.75 -7.47
C SER A 137 0.52 0.61 -8.26
N GLU A 138 -0.55 0.20 -7.58
CA GLU A 138 -1.82 -0.16 -8.21
C GLU A 138 -2.68 1.11 -8.37
N LEU A 139 -2.94 1.47 -9.62
CA LEU A 139 -3.97 2.44 -9.97
C LEU A 139 -5.15 1.67 -10.56
N LEU A 140 -6.32 1.84 -9.95
CA LEU A 140 -7.57 1.28 -10.43
C LEU A 140 -8.42 2.38 -11.07
N GLY A 141 -8.64 2.28 -12.38
CA GLY A 141 -9.71 2.99 -13.07
C GLY A 141 -10.95 2.11 -13.04
N ILE A 142 -12.00 2.54 -12.35
CA ILE A 142 -13.26 1.79 -12.26
C ILE A 142 -14.32 2.55 -13.04
N GLU A 143 -14.84 1.93 -14.07
CA GLU A 143 -15.97 2.43 -14.84
C GLU A 143 -17.15 1.49 -14.61
N VAL A 144 -18.25 2.05 -14.10
CA VAL A 144 -19.52 1.36 -13.92
C VAL A 144 -20.54 1.98 -14.84
N THR A 145 -21.08 1.18 -15.75
CA THR A 145 -22.13 1.57 -16.70
C THR A 145 -23.21 0.51 -16.72
N GLY A 146 -24.38 0.83 -17.26
CA GLY A 146 -25.43 -0.18 -17.40
C GLY A 146 -26.78 0.41 -17.76
N THR A 147 -27.65 -0.47 -18.24
CA THR A 147 -29.07 -0.23 -18.47
C THR A 147 -29.85 -1.46 -18.02
N ALA A 148 -31.17 -1.31 -17.88
CA ALA A 148 -32.04 -2.45 -17.57
C ALA A 148 -31.91 -3.61 -18.57
N GLU A 149 -31.54 -3.32 -19.82
CA GLU A 149 -31.39 -4.32 -20.89
C GLU A 149 -29.98 -4.94 -20.92
N SER A 150 -28.93 -4.15 -20.72
CA SER A 150 -27.55 -4.62 -20.81
C SER A 150 -27.00 -5.20 -19.51
N GLY A 151 -27.73 -5.04 -18.40
CA GLY A 151 -27.19 -5.30 -17.06
C GLY A 151 -26.14 -4.27 -16.66
N LEU A 152 -25.45 -4.55 -15.56
CA LEU A 152 -24.38 -3.73 -15.01
C LEU A 152 -23.06 -4.16 -15.65
N MET A 153 -22.39 -3.25 -16.35
CA MET A 153 -21.05 -3.45 -16.90
C MET A 153 -20.02 -2.76 -16.02
N ILE A 154 -19.02 -3.51 -15.61
CA ILE A 154 -17.89 -3.00 -14.82
C ILE A 154 -16.62 -3.21 -15.64
N VAL A 155 -15.91 -2.13 -15.91
CA VAL A 155 -14.58 -2.15 -16.52
C VAL A 155 -13.58 -1.67 -15.47
N ILE A 156 -12.55 -2.48 -15.22
CA ILE A 156 -11.47 -2.13 -14.29
C ILE A 156 -10.15 -2.11 -15.04
N ASP A 157 -9.57 -0.91 -15.13
CA ASP A 157 -8.20 -0.69 -15.59
C ASP A 157 -7.26 -0.73 -14.40
N GLN A 158 -6.56 -1.86 -14.25
CA GLN A 158 -5.56 -2.05 -13.22
C GLN A 158 -4.16 -1.78 -13.79
N MET A 159 -3.58 -0.64 -13.44
CA MET A 159 -2.20 -0.30 -13.81
C MET A 159 -1.26 -0.59 -12.65
N THR A 160 -0.21 -1.37 -12.90
CA THR A 160 0.80 -1.82 -11.93
C THR A 160 2.21 -1.69 -12.53
N THR A 161 3.26 -1.86 -11.72
CA THR A 161 4.63 -1.98 -12.25
C THR A 161 4.89 -3.39 -12.77
N ALA A 162 5.49 -3.50 -13.96
CA ALA A 162 5.74 -4.76 -14.66
C ALA A 162 6.64 -5.75 -13.90
N SER A 163 7.44 -5.27 -12.95
CA SER A 163 8.41 -6.07 -12.19
C SER A 163 7.85 -6.68 -10.91
N LEU A 164 6.61 -6.36 -10.53
CA LEU A 164 5.98 -6.88 -9.31
C LEU A 164 4.76 -7.75 -9.69
N PRO A 165 4.55 -8.89 -9.01
CA PRO A 165 3.31 -9.64 -9.15
C PRO A 165 2.14 -8.74 -8.72
N SER A 166 1.04 -8.79 -9.47
CA SER A 166 -0.18 -8.06 -9.16
C SER A 166 -1.37 -8.99 -9.21
N ARG A 167 -2.20 -8.93 -8.16
CA ARG A 167 -3.41 -9.73 -8.01
C ARG A 167 -4.59 -9.03 -8.64
N ALA A 168 -5.45 -9.77 -9.30
CA ALA A 168 -6.65 -9.19 -9.91
C ALA A 168 -7.63 -8.69 -8.82
N PRO A 169 -8.34 -7.57 -9.06
CA PRO A 169 -9.28 -7.02 -8.08
C PRO A 169 -10.44 -7.97 -7.76
N LEU A 170 -11.02 -7.83 -6.57
CA LEU A 170 -12.25 -8.53 -6.19
C LEU A 170 -13.43 -7.59 -6.33
N ILE A 171 -14.50 -8.04 -6.98
CA ILE A 171 -15.77 -7.32 -7.02
C ILE A 171 -16.74 -8.00 -6.06
N ARG A 172 -17.39 -7.22 -5.19
CA ARG A 172 -18.56 -7.67 -4.43
C ARG A 172 -19.74 -6.76 -4.75
N LEU A 173 -20.87 -7.37 -5.07
CA LEU A 173 -22.12 -6.71 -5.35
C LEU A 173 -23.14 -7.13 -4.29
N TRP A 174 -23.82 -6.18 -3.66
CA TRP A 174 -24.93 -6.45 -2.76
C TRP A 174 -26.19 -5.77 -3.28
N ALA A 175 -27.25 -6.54 -3.44
CA ALA A 175 -28.59 -6.01 -3.69
C ALA A 175 -29.37 -5.99 -2.38
N TYR A 176 -29.94 -4.85 -2.01
CA TYR A 176 -30.67 -4.72 -0.74
C TYR A 176 -32.16 -4.87 -0.98
N GLY A 177 -32.81 -5.59 -0.07
CA GLY A 177 -34.26 -5.82 -0.07
C GLY A 177 -34.96 -5.15 1.09
N VAL A 178 -36.29 -5.26 1.10
CA VAL A 178 -37.12 -4.82 2.23
C VAL A 178 -36.79 -5.59 3.52
N ASP A 179 -36.33 -6.85 3.41
CA ASP A 179 -36.05 -7.73 4.54
C ASP A 179 -34.57 -7.72 5.02
N ASP A 180 -33.70 -6.92 4.37
CA ASP A 180 -32.32 -6.58 4.78
C ASP A 180 -31.36 -7.75 5.13
N GLU A 181 -31.58 -8.96 4.62
CA GLU A 181 -30.63 -10.08 4.76
C GLU A 181 -29.50 -10.01 3.70
N PRO A 182 -28.23 -9.76 4.09
CA PRO A 182 -27.15 -9.44 3.15
C PRO A 182 -26.57 -10.65 2.41
N GLU A 183 -26.64 -11.86 2.98
CA GLU A 183 -25.97 -13.05 2.42
C GLU A 183 -26.70 -13.63 1.19
N GLU A 184 -28.03 -13.57 1.12
CA GLU A 184 -28.79 -14.13 0.00
C GLU A 184 -28.65 -13.32 -1.31
N ARG A 185 -28.13 -12.09 -1.22
CA ARG A 185 -28.09 -11.12 -2.32
C ARG A 185 -26.69 -10.61 -2.62
N GLU A 186 -25.67 -11.27 -2.07
CA GLU A 186 -24.27 -11.02 -2.38
C GLU A 186 -23.84 -11.79 -3.63
N LEU A 187 -23.19 -11.09 -4.55
CA LEU A 187 -22.47 -11.68 -5.67
C LEU A 187 -21.00 -11.29 -5.57
N VAL A 188 -20.14 -12.31 -5.43
CA VAL A 188 -18.70 -12.15 -5.38
C VAL A 188 -18.10 -12.60 -6.71
N VAL A 189 -17.29 -11.74 -7.33
CA VAL A 189 -16.60 -12.03 -8.59
C VAL A 189 -15.10 -11.80 -8.40
N ASP A 190 -14.35 -12.91 -8.33
CA ASP A 190 -12.90 -12.88 -8.27
C ASP A 190 -12.31 -12.80 -9.69
N LEU A 191 -11.69 -11.68 -10.02
CA LEU A 191 -11.18 -11.45 -11.37
C LEU A 191 -9.94 -12.27 -11.71
N GLU A 192 -9.34 -13.00 -10.76
CA GLU A 192 -8.25 -13.93 -11.03
C GLU A 192 -8.68 -15.03 -12.01
N ASP A 193 -9.96 -15.41 -11.96
CA ASP A 193 -10.54 -16.47 -12.80
C ASP A 193 -11.13 -15.93 -14.12
N HIS A 194 -10.97 -14.63 -14.40
CA HIS A 194 -11.57 -13.97 -15.56
C HIS A 194 -10.55 -13.64 -16.65
N PRO A 195 -10.97 -13.62 -17.93
CA PRO A 195 -10.11 -13.22 -19.02
C PRO A 195 -9.71 -11.74 -18.89
N VAL A 196 -8.40 -11.49 -18.94
CA VAL A 196 -7.81 -10.16 -18.82
C VAL A 196 -7.12 -9.75 -20.12
N THR A 197 -7.27 -8.49 -20.50
CA THR A 197 -6.47 -7.91 -21.58
C THR A 197 -5.26 -7.20 -20.97
N THR A 198 -4.05 -7.62 -21.33
CA THR A 198 -2.81 -7.08 -20.76
C THR A 198 -2.02 -6.29 -21.81
N ALA A 199 -1.55 -5.11 -21.43
CA ALA A 199 -0.62 -4.30 -22.21
C ALA A 199 0.52 -3.81 -21.33
N SER A 200 1.77 -3.97 -21.78
CA SER A 200 2.96 -3.53 -21.04
C SER A 200 3.75 -2.50 -21.85
N ARG A 201 4.22 -1.43 -21.20
CA ARG A 201 5.08 -0.41 -21.81
C ARG A 201 6.09 0.11 -20.79
N GLY A 202 7.37 -0.16 -21.04
CA GLY A 202 8.45 0.20 -20.11
C GLY A 202 8.28 -0.51 -18.77
N VAL A 203 8.25 0.26 -17.68
CA VAL A 203 8.12 -0.26 -16.31
C VAL A 203 6.67 -0.51 -15.88
N TYR A 204 5.67 -0.21 -16.72
CA TYR A 204 4.25 -0.32 -16.36
C TYR A 204 3.54 -1.41 -17.15
N THR A 205 2.59 -2.05 -16.49
CA THR A 205 1.65 -3.02 -17.07
C THR A 205 0.23 -2.62 -16.72
N MET A 206 -0.63 -2.56 -17.73
CA MET A 206 -2.07 -2.35 -17.57
C MET A 206 -2.79 -3.66 -17.86
N LYS A 207 -3.64 -4.07 -16.92
CA LYS A 207 -4.56 -5.19 -17.01
C LYS A 207 -5.97 -4.63 -17.04
N ARG A 208 -6.70 -4.84 -18.14
CA ARG A 208 -8.11 -4.45 -18.29
C ARG A 208 -9.00 -5.65 -18.05
N HIS A 209 -9.78 -5.57 -16.99
CA HIS A 209 -10.82 -6.52 -16.61
C HIS A 209 -12.17 -6.00 -17.08
N ARG A 210 -13.02 -6.90 -17.61
CA ARG A 210 -14.38 -6.56 -18.04
C ARG A 210 -15.34 -7.61 -17.54
N VAL A 211 -16.36 -7.19 -16.82
CA VAL A 211 -17.41 -8.08 -16.33
C VAL A 211 -18.77 -7.45 -16.57
N THR A 212 -19.71 -8.27 -16.99
CA THR A 212 -21.13 -7.93 -17.04
C THR A 212 -21.83 -8.72 -15.95
N LEU A 213 -22.48 -8.02 -15.03
CA LEU A 213 -23.26 -8.57 -13.94
C LEU A 213 -24.76 -8.35 -14.23
N PRO A 214 -25.62 -9.32 -13.90
CA PRO A 214 -27.06 -9.08 -13.96
C PRO A 214 -27.43 -7.96 -12.99
N LEU A 215 -28.28 -7.04 -13.43
CA LEU A 215 -28.89 -6.07 -12.51
C LEU A 215 -29.90 -6.84 -11.65
N PRO A 216 -29.75 -6.83 -10.32
CA PRO A 216 -30.76 -7.41 -9.44
C PRO A 216 -32.06 -6.60 -9.58
N ASN A 217 -33.21 -7.27 -9.46
CA ASN A 217 -34.49 -6.58 -9.43
C ASN A 217 -34.52 -5.68 -8.18
N LEU A 218 -34.41 -4.37 -8.40
CA LEU A 218 -34.48 -3.40 -7.33
C LEU A 218 -35.96 -3.25 -6.89
N PRO A 219 -36.26 -3.40 -5.59
CA PRO A 219 -37.60 -3.17 -5.08
C PRO A 219 -38.02 -1.72 -5.26
N ASN A 220 -39.33 -1.48 -5.42
CA ASN A 220 -39.92 -0.15 -5.47
C ASN A 220 -40.07 0.34 -4.02
N ILE A 221 -39.28 1.33 -3.58
CA ILE A 221 -39.18 1.73 -2.17
C ILE A 221 -39.27 3.26 -2.01
N ASP A 222 -39.97 3.71 -0.96
CA ASP A 222 -40.24 5.11 -0.59
C ASP A 222 -39.29 5.70 0.48
N ASP A 223 -38.38 4.91 1.05
CA ASP A 223 -37.49 5.30 2.17
C ASP A 223 -36.00 5.36 1.78
N GLU A 224 -35.19 6.09 2.57
CA GLU A 224 -33.73 6.21 2.45
C GLU A 224 -33.00 4.88 2.69
N LEU A 225 -33.10 3.98 1.72
CA LEU A 225 -32.49 2.67 1.77
C LEU A 225 -31.40 2.57 0.71
N LYS A 226 -30.29 1.95 1.11
CA LYS A 226 -29.29 1.45 0.18
C LYS A 226 -29.96 0.39 -0.69
N LEU A 227 -29.80 0.46 -2.01
CA LEU A 227 -30.48 -0.44 -2.95
C LEU A 227 -29.49 -1.38 -3.63
N LEU A 228 -28.34 -0.82 -4.01
CA LEU A 228 -27.25 -1.56 -4.62
C LEU A 228 -25.94 -1.04 -4.03
N SER A 229 -25.01 -1.95 -3.74
CA SER A 229 -23.63 -1.61 -3.41
C SER A 229 -22.71 -2.42 -4.30
N ILE A 230 -21.77 -1.75 -4.94
CA ILE A 230 -20.67 -2.36 -5.67
C ILE A 230 -19.42 -1.97 -4.92
N SER A 231 -18.65 -2.95 -4.45
CA SER A 231 -17.29 -2.71 -3.98
C SER A 231 -16.29 -3.35 -4.92
N VAL A 232 -15.23 -2.61 -5.21
CA VAL A 232 -14.05 -3.09 -5.92
C VAL A 232 -12.88 -2.98 -4.98
N GLU A 233 -12.29 -4.12 -4.65
CA GLU A 233 -11.13 -4.23 -3.77
C GLU A 233 -9.88 -4.45 -4.63
N GLY A 234 -8.98 -3.45 -4.66
CA GLY A 234 -7.60 -3.64 -5.09
C GLY A 234 -6.88 -4.55 -4.11
N ARG A 235 -6.05 -5.47 -4.59
CA ARG A 235 -5.41 -6.47 -3.73
C ARG A 235 -3.91 -6.24 -3.54
N ASP A 236 -3.36 -5.22 -4.20
CA ASP A 236 -1.92 -4.93 -4.14
C ASP A 236 -1.60 -3.63 -3.39
N ALA A 237 -2.49 -2.63 -3.40
CA ALA A 237 -2.21 -1.30 -2.82
C ALA A 237 -3.44 -0.62 -2.18
N PRO A 238 -3.32 0.01 -1.00
CA PRO A 238 -4.32 0.97 -0.57
C PRO A 238 -4.30 2.19 -1.51
N MET A 239 -5.50 2.58 -1.95
CA MET A 239 -5.75 3.71 -2.82
C MET A 239 -5.39 5.01 -2.10
N ARG A 240 -4.49 5.80 -2.70
CA ARG A 240 -4.03 7.08 -2.13
C ARG A 240 -4.77 8.30 -2.69
N THR A 241 -5.20 8.21 -3.94
CA THR A 241 -5.83 9.31 -4.67
C THR A 241 -7.10 8.79 -5.28
N VAL A 242 -8.15 9.59 -5.18
CA VAL A 242 -9.44 9.22 -5.71
C VAL A 242 -10.00 10.38 -6.51
N THR A 243 -10.32 10.11 -7.77
CA THR A 243 -11.02 11.01 -8.66
C THR A 243 -12.35 10.35 -9.01
N LEU A 244 -13.44 11.05 -8.76
CA LEU A 244 -14.79 10.58 -9.08
C LEU A 244 -15.41 11.52 -10.11
N GLU A 245 -15.92 10.94 -11.18
CA GLU A 245 -16.84 11.61 -12.09
C GLU A 245 -18.12 10.79 -12.14
N ASN A 246 -19.25 11.42 -11.82
CA ASN A 246 -20.56 10.81 -11.95
C ASN A 246 -21.30 11.42 -13.13
N HIS A 247 -21.48 10.61 -14.18
CA HIS A 247 -22.25 10.96 -15.38
C HIS A 247 -23.60 10.24 -15.44
N ALA A 248 -24.01 9.57 -14.36
CA ALA A 248 -25.27 8.82 -14.31
C ALA A 248 -26.48 9.76 -14.36
N LYS A 249 -27.46 9.42 -15.21
CA LYS A 249 -28.78 10.04 -15.21
C LYS A 249 -29.71 9.18 -14.38
N LEU A 250 -29.84 9.51 -13.10
CA LEU A 250 -30.69 8.78 -12.19
C LEU A 250 -32.15 9.25 -12.26
N PRO A 251 -33.14 8.36 -12.05
CA PRO A 251 -34.50 8.76 -11.80
C PRO A 251 -34.61 9.66 -10.56
N GLN A 252 -35.70 10.42 -10.47
CA GLN A 252 -35.94 11.29 -9.32
C GLN A 252 -36.06 10.46 -8.03
N GLY A 253 -35.41 10.90 -6.94
CA GLY A 253 -35.40 10.18 -5.66
C GLY A 253 -34.27 9.16 -5.51
N PHE A 254 -33.29 9.14 -6.41
CA PHE A 254 -32.10 8.29 -6.30
C PHE A 254 -30.81 9.11 -6.33
N ASP A 255 -29.79 8.63 -5.64
CA ASP A 255 -28.45 9.23 -5.65
C ASP A 255 -27.36 8.15 -5.69
N VAL A 256 -26.16 8.52 -6.18
CA VAL A 256 -24.95 7.69 -6.12
C VAL A 256 -24.06 8.20 -5.01
N ARG A 257 -23.79 7.35 -4.02
CA ARG A 257 -22.76 7.60 -3.02
C ARG A 257 -21.50 6.86 -3.40
N PHE A 258 -20.38 7.46 -3.05
CA PHE A 258 -19.08 6.88 -3.31
C PHE A 258 -18.21 7.03 -2.07
N ALA A 259 -17.54 5.95 -1.69
CA ALA A 259 -16.60 5.92 -0.58
C ALA A 259 -15.36 5.13 -0.97
N VAL A 260 -14.20 5.59 -0.51
CA VAL A 260 -12.97 4.79 -0.59
C VAL A 260 -12.43 4.58 0.81
N TYR A 261 -12.13 3.34 1.12
CA TYR A 261 -11.45 2.97 2.34
C TYR A 261 -10.30 2.03 2.02
N ARG A 262 -9.07 2.53 2.21
CA ARG A 262 -7.83 1.81 1.87
C ARG A 262 -7.88 1.31 0.43
N THR A 263 -8.00 0.00 0.23
CA THR A 263 -8.00 -0.66 -1.08
C THR A 263 -9.38 -0.78 -1.72
N ILE A 264 -10.44 -0.42 -0.99
CA ILE A 264 -11.82 -0.69 -1.39
C ILE A 264 -12.46 0.61 -1.89
N ALA A 265 -12.93 0.60 -3.14
CA ALA A 265 -13.86 1.61 -3.66
C ALA A 265 -15.28 1.06 -3.62
N ALA A 266 -16.17 1.73 -2.90
CA ALA A 266 -17.58 1.42 -2.79
C ALA A 266 -18.40 2.46 -3.56
N ILE A 267 -19.28 1.97 -4.44
CA ILE A 267 -20.26 2.73 -5.21
C ILE A 267 -21.63 2.24 -4.79
N ASP A 268 -22.44 3.13 -4.24
CA ASP A 268 -23.74 2.80 -3.67
C ASP A 268 -24.83 3.55 -4.40
N LEU A 269 -25.87 2.85 -4.84
CA LEU A 269 -27.13 3.44 -5.28
C LEU A 269 -28.08 3.49 -4.09
N VAL A 270 -28.55 4.68 -3.73
CA VAL A 270 -29.45 4.89 -2.60
C VAL A 270 -30.72 5.57 -3.06
N ALA A 271 -31.85 5.23 -2.44
CA ALA A 271 -33.05 6.06 -2.49
C ALA A 271 -32.88 7.25 -1.53
N VAL A 272 -33.39 8.41 -1.90
CA VAL A 272 -33.32 9.65 -1.10
C VAL A 272 -34.73 10.19 -0.91
N ARG A 273 -35.08 10.48 0.35
CA ARG A 273 -36.38 11.02 0.71
C ARG A 273 -36.49 12.46 0.19
N GLN A 274 -37.63 12.80 -0.40
CA GLN A 274 -37.97 14.20 -0.73
C GLN A 274 -38.64 14.89 0.46
#